data_AF-A0A0S7XIZ7-F1
#
_entry.id   AF-A0A0S7XIZ7-F1
#
_cell.length_a   1.000
_cell.length_b   1.000
_cell.length_c   1.000
_cell.angle_alpha   90.00
_cell.angle_beta   90.00
_cell.angle_gamma   90.00
#
_symmetry.space_group_name_H-M   'P 1'
#
loop_
_entity.id
_entity.type
_entity.pdbx_description
1 polymer ?
#
loop_
_entity_poly.entity_id
_entity_poly.type
_entity_poly.pdbx_seq_one_letter_code
_entity_poly.pdbx_strand_id
1 'polypeptide(L)' 'MPRLYNTGEVAKRSGLSQQVIYNYLNMNLIKEKKKTPAGRFLFDSSIFKRLELIKNLNQSGYALRDIREIFLKGG' A
#
# COMPACT_ATOMS: atom_id res chain seq x y z
N MET A 1 -6.72 6.35 -19.74
CA MET A 1 -6.64 6.49 -18.27
C MET A 1 -6.24 5.15 -17.68
N PRO A 2 -5.16 5.06 -16.88
CA PRO A 2 -4.79 3.80 -16.23
C PRO A 2 -5.88 3.35 -15.24
N ARG A 3 -6.09 2.03 -15.14
CA ARG A 3 -7.10 1.44 -14.25
C ARG A 3 -6.77 1.77 -12.79
N LEU A 4 -7.81 2.10 -12.03
CA LEU A 4 -7.73 2.24 -10.58
C LEU A 4 -8.40 1.06 -9.88
N TYR A 5 -7.93 0.77 -8.69
CA TYR A 5 -8.35 -0.33 -7.84
C TYR A 5 -8.84 0.21 -6.52
N ASN A 6 -9.99 -0.25 -6.04
CA ASN A 6 -10.42 0.02 -4.67
C ASN A 6 -9.69 -0.88 -3.66
N THR A 7 -9.77 -0.57 -2.36
CA THR A 7 -9.13 -1.34 -1.29
C THR A 7 -9.47 -2.85 -1.33
N GLY A 8 -10.70 -3.22 -1.69
CA GLY A 8 -11.13 -4.60 -1.79
C GLY A 8 -10.49 -5.34 -2.97
N GLU A 9 -10.37 -4.69 -4.13
CA GLU A 9 -9.64 -5.24 -5.28
C GLU A 9 -8.16 -5.40 -4.98
N VAL A 10 -7.56 -4.42 -4.29
CA VAL A 10 -6.14 -4.50 -3.86
C VAL A 10 -5.94 -5.64 -2.88
N ALA A 11 -6.81 -5.81 -1.89
CA ALA A 11 -6.77 -6.91 -0.92
C ALA A 11 -6.83 -8.27 -1.64
N LYS A 12 -7.84 -8.47 -2.49
CA LYS A 12 -8.04 -9.71 -3.23
C LYS A 12 -6.83 -10.08 -4.09
N ARG A 13 -6.21 -9.11 -4.75
CA ARG A 13 -5.06 -9.35 -5.64
C ARG A 13 -3.73 -9.52 -4.93
N SER A 14 -3.52 -8.80 -3.83
CA SER A 14 -2.27 -8.89 -3.05
C SER A 14 -2.26 -10.06 -2.07
N GLY A 15 -3.42 -10.66 -1.78
CA GLY A 15 -3.58 -11.67 -0.74
C GLY A 15 -3.54 -11.10 0.69
N LEU A 16 -3.51 -9.77 0.83
CA LEU A 16 -3.57 -9.09 2.12
C LEU A 16 -5.02 -8.81 2.51
N SER A 17 -5.28 -8.75 3.81
CA SER A 17 -6.58 -8.28 4.31
C SER A 17 -6.73 -6.77 4.07
N GLN A 18 -7.97 -6.29 3.96
CA GLN A 18 -8.23 -4.84 3.89
C GLN A 18 -7.66 -4.11 5.13
N GLN A 19 -7.69 -4.75 6.30
CA GLN A 19 -7.10 -4.19 7.52
C GLN A 19 -5.60 -3.94 7.38
N VAL A 20 -4.84 -4.86 6.76
CA VAL A 20 -3.41 -4.66 6.51
C VAL A 20 -3.18 -3.47 5.58
N ILE A 21 -4.01 -3.32 4.54
CA ILE A 21 -3.93 -2.16 3.63
C ILE A 21 -4.21 -0.85 4.38
N TYR A 22 -5.25 -0.80 5.22
CA TYR A 22 -5.53 0.36 6.06
C TYR A 22 -4.40 0.67 7.05
N ASN A 23 -3.81 -0.35 7.66
CA ASN A 23 -2.65 -0.18 8.53
C ASN A 23 -1.48 0.45 7.77
N TYR A 24 -1.17 -0.03 6.56
CA TYR A 24 -0.10 0.54 5.74
C TYR A 24 -0.39 1.97 5.26
N LEU A 25 -1.65 2.32 4.97
CA LEU A 25 -2.07 3.70 4.70
C LEU A 25 -1.83 4.60 5.92
N ASN A 26 -2.31 4.18 7.10
CA ASN A 26 -2.16 4.95 8.35
C ASN A 26 -0.68 5.15 8.73
N MET A 27 0.17 4.18 8.40
CA MET A 27 1.62 4.26 8.59
C MET A 27 2.34 5.08 7.51
N ASN A 28 1.64 5.61 6.51
CA ASN A 28 2.21 6.27 5.32
C ASN A 28 3.18 5.40 4.52
N LEU A 29 3.05 4.07 4.59
CA LEU A 29 3.85 3.12 3.80
C LEU A 29 3.39 3.04 2.35
N ILE A 30 2.09 3.21 2.15
CA ILE A 30 1.41 3.31 0.86
C ILE A 30 0.54 4.56 0.85
N LYS A 31 0.22 5.04 -0.36
CA LYS A 31 -0.65 6.20 -0.57
C LYS A 31 -1.71 5.86 -1.59
N GLU A 32 -2.91 6.38 -1.41
CA GLU A 32 -3.93 6.37 -2.44
C GLU A 32 -3.54 7.27 -3.61
N LYS A 33 -4.04 6.96 -4.79
CA LYS A 33 -3.96 7.86 -5.95
C LYS A 33 -5.04 8.94 -5.88
N LYS A 34 -6.23 8.57 -5.41
CA LYS A 34 -7.38 9.46 -5.22
C LYS A 34 -8.39 8.87 -4.25
N LYS A 35 -9.37 9.68 -3.83
CA LYS A 35 -10.57 9.22 -3.14
C LYS A 35 -11.79 9.37 -4.05
N THR A 36 -12.79 8.51 -3.89
CA THR A 36 -14.11 8.73 -4.48
C THR A 36 -14.85 9.85 -3.74
N PRO A 37 -15.92 10.44 -4.31
CA PRO A 37 -16.77 11.39 -3.58
C PRO A 37 -17.31 10.83 -2.25
N ALA A 38 -17.54 9.50 -2.19
CA ALA A 38 -17.97 8.80 -0.98
C ALA A 38 -16.81 8.46 -0.01
N GLY A 39 -15.60 8.99 -0.24
CA GLY A 39 -14.44 8.81 0.65
C GLY A 39 -13.66 7.50 0.50
N ARG A 40 -13.94 6.67 -0.52
CA ARG A 40 -13.23 5.39 -0.71
C ARG A 40 -11.89 5.60 -1.40
N PHE A 41 -10.84 4.95 -0.90
CA PHE A 41 -9.51 5.00 -1.49
C PHE A 41 -9.45 4.28 -2.85
N LEU A 42 -8.73 4.88 -3.79
CA LEU A 42 -8.43 4.33 -5.10
C LEU A 42 -6.93 4.36 -5.36
N PHE A 43 -6.40 3.25 -5.84
CA PHE A 43 -4.97 3.03 -6.09
C PHE A 43 -4.72 2.79 -7.57
N ASP A 44 -3.58 3.23 -8.08
CA ASP A 44 -3.11 2.78 -9.40
C ASP A 44 -2.37 1.44 -9.28
N SER A 45 -1.97 0.85 -10.41
CA SER A 45 -1.29 -0.45 -10.44
C SER A 45 0.07 -0.48 -9.75
N SER A 46 0.70 0.68 -9.47
CA SER A 46 1.99 0.70 -8.76
C SER A 46 1.88 0.19 -7.32
N ILE A 47 0.65 0.19 -6.75
CA ILE A 47 0.38 -0.32 -5.41
C ILE A 47 0.83 -1.76 -5.22
N PHE A 48 0.69 -2.61 -6.25
CA PHE A 48 1.04 -4.03 -6.14
C PHE A 48 2.54 -4.23 -5.95
N LYS A 49 3.35 -3.53 -6.74
CA LYS A 49 4.82 -3.53 -6.60
C LYS A 49 5.23 -3.00 -5.23
N ARG A 50 4.55 -1.95 -4.75
CA ARG A 50 4.82 -1.36 -3.44
C ARG A 50 4.52 -2.34 -2.30
N LEU A 51 3.37 -3.03 -2.35
CA LEU A 51 2.97 -4.03 -1.35
C LEU A 51 3.92 -5.23 -1.35
N GLU A 52 4.33 -5.71 -2.52
CA GLU A 52 5.31 -6.79 -2.65
C GLU A 52 6.66 -6.41 -2.03
N LEU A 53 7.15 -5.19 -2.28
CA LEU A 53 8.40 -4.71 -1.69
C LEU A 53 8.32 -4.61 -0.16
N ILE A 54 7.22 -4.07 0.39
CA ILE A 54 6.99 -4.00 1.84
C ILE A 54 7.00 -5.42 2.43
N LYS A 55 6.31 -6.37 1.79
CA LYS A 55 6.27 -7.77 2.23
C LYS A 55 7.66 -8.39 2.25
N ASN A 56 8.43 -8.23 1.18
CA ASN A 56 9.77 -8.81 1.06
C ASN A 56 10.73 -8.23 2.12
N LEU A 57 10.71 -6.92 2.34
CA LEU A 57 11.53 -6.27 3.37
C LEU A 57 11.11 -6.70 4.79
N ASN A 58 9.82 -6.86 5.03
CA ASN A 58 9.35 -7.32 6.33
C ASN A 58 9.76 -8.78 6.58
N GLN A 59 9.67 -9.63 5.56
CA GLN A 59 10.13 -11.02 5.62
C GLN A 59 11.65 -11.14 5.79
N SER A 60 12.44 -10.16 5.32
CA SER A 60 13.89 -10.14 5.55
C SER A 60 14.28 -9.60 6.93
N GLY A 61 13.32 -9.26 7.79
CA GLY A 61 13.55 -8.86 9.18
C GLY A 61 13.44 -7.35 9.45
N TYR A 62 13.15 -6.51 8.46
CA TYR A 62 12.95 -5.08 8.72
C TYR A 62 11.60 -4.85 9.40
N ALA A 63 11.60 -4.02 10.45
CA ALA A 63 10.35 -3.55 11.02
C ALA A 63 9.65 -2.60 10.04
N LEU A 64 8.32 -2.57 10.05
CA LEU A 64 7.53 -1.68 9.19
C LEU A 64 7.90 -0.19 9.37
N ARG A 65 8.38 0.19 10.56
CA ARG A 65 8.88 1.55 10.82
C ARG A 65 10.18 1.82 10.05
N ASP A 66 11.12 0.87 10.03
CA ASP A 66 12.37 1.02 9.28
C ASP A 66 12.11 1.07 7.77
N ILE A 67 11.18 0.24 7.29
CA ILE A 67 10.73 0.25 5.89
C ILE A 67 10.17 1.63 5.51
N ARG A 68 9.38 2.25 6.39
CA ARG A 68 8.88 3.61 6.19
C ARG A 68 10.03 4.60 6.09
N GLU A 69 11.01 4.55 6.99
CA GLU A 69 12.17 5.44 6.98
C GLU A 69 13.00 5.30 5.70
N ILE A 70 13.23 4.08 5.22
CA ILE A 70 13.92 3.81 3.95
C ILE A 70 13.21 4.53 2.79
N PHE A 71 11.89 4.46 2.75
CA PHE A 71 11.12 5.11 1.69
C PHE A 71 10.96 6.63 1.84
N LEU A 72 11.10 7.17 3.05
CA LEU A 72 11.05 8.61 3.29
C LEU A 72 12.41 9.28 3.03
N LYS A 73 13.52 8.58 3.28
CA LYS A 73 14.87 9.11 3.07
C LYS A 73 15.35 9.03 1.62
N GLY A 74 14.71 8.20 0.79
CA GLY A 74 15.02 8.04 -0.64
C GLY A 74 14.09 8.78 -1.60
N GLY A 75 13.33 9.76 -1.12
CA GLY A 75 12.35 10.53 -1.91
C GLY A 75 12.68 12.01 -2.01
#